data_AF-X1H0C3-F1
#
_entry.id   AF-X1H0C3-F1
#
_cell.length_a   1.000
_cell.length_b   1.000
_cell.length_c   1.000
_cell.angle_alpha   90.00
_cell.angle_beta   90.00
_cell.angle_gamma   90.00
#
_symmetry.space_group_name_H-M   'P 1'
#
loop_
_entity.id
_entity.type
_entity.pdbx_description
1 polymer ?
#
loop_
_entity_poly.entity_id
_entity_poly.type
_entity_poly.pdbx_seq_one_letter_code
_entity_poly.pdbx_strand_id
1 'polypeptide(L)'
;MIKIDKAKFEPIELSDFPEICERKGIGHPDSVCDAAADTCSRALCTYYFENFGRYYHHNVDKAALVGGISKPELGGGLIIEPEYFLIVGRAINQIFREDKLEYIPVAPICLDACRQTVGDIFRNLDLNRHIQFDYAVRPGSIDLTGVFEESNAKDQVPLANDTSFGVGYAPLSDVEKITLEAEGLLNSDAFKDKCKASGEDIKVMTQRVG
;
A
#
# COMPACT_ATOMS: atom_id res chain seq x y z
N MET A 1 20.72 -11.29 -17.09
CA MET A 1 20.47 -12.02 -18.35
C MET A 1 19.29 -11.34 -19.03
N ILE A 2 19.50 -10.71 -20.20
CA ILE A 2 18.43 -10.02 -20.93
C ILE A 2 18.06 -10.89 -22.13
N LYS A 3 16.77 -11.16 -22.30
CA LYS A 3 16.24 -11.89 -23.45
C LYS A 3 15.15 -11.05 -24.11
N ILE A 4 15.25 -10.89 -25.42
CA ILE A 4 14.30 -10.11 -26.22
C ILE A 4 13.75 -11.04 -27.28
N ASP A 5 12.44 -11.28 -27.24
CA ASP A 5 11.73 -12.13 -28.18
C ASP A 5 10.54 -11.35 -28.77
N LYS A 6 10.18 -11.66 -30.02
CA LYS A 6 8.93 -11.16 -30.60
C LYS A 6 7.74 -11.79 -29.87
N ALA A 7 6.78 -10.96 -29.43
CA ALA A 7 5.53 -11.44 -28.86
C ALA A 7 4.81 -12.40 -29.83
N LYS A 8 4.26 -13.49 -29.28
CA LYS A 8 3.59 -14.56 -30.04
C LYS A 8 2.06 -14.53 -29.89
N PHE A 9 1.53 -13.49 -29.27
CA PHE A 9 0.10 -13.27 -29.06
C PHE A 9 -0.34 -12.02 -29.82
N GLU A 10 -1.61 -11.95 -30.14
CA GLU A 10 -2.21 -10.76 -30.77
C GLU A 10 -2.27 -9.60 -29.78
N PRO A 11 -2.15 -8.34 -30.24
CA PRO A 11 -2.45 -7.18 -29.41
C PRO A 11 -3.83 -7.33 -28.77
N ILE A 12 -3.95 -7.01 -27.48
CA ILE A 12 -5.20 -7.16 -26.70
C ILE A 12 -6.38 -6.49 -27.40
N GLU A 13 -6.15 -5.30 -27.98
CA GLU A 13 -7.14 -4.51 -28.73
C GLU A 13 -7.67 -5.18 -29.99
N LEU A 14 -6.89 -6.09 -30.59
CA LEU A 14 -7.28 -6.80 -31.82
C LEU A 14 -7.85 -8.18 -31.52
N SER A 15 -7.89 -8.58 -30.25
CA SER A 15 -8.41 -9.87 -29.84
C SER A 15 -9.93 -9.83 -29.74
N ASP A 16 -10.59 -10.81 -30.38
CA ASP A 16 -12.02 -11.11 -30.20
C ASP A 16 -12.31 -11.76 -28.81
N PHE A 17 -11.27 -12.09 -28.04
CA PHE A 17 -11.42 -12.66 -26.71
C PHE A 17 -11.85 -11.56 -25.72
N PRO A 18 -12.81 -11.83 -24.80
CA PRO A 18 -13.26 -10.83 -23.84
C PRO A 18 -12.13 -10.25 -23.00
N GLU A 19 -12.06 -8.93 -22.94
CA GLU A 19 -11.11 -8.20 -22.11
C GLU A 19 -11.81 -7.72 -20.83
N ILE A 20 -11.17 -7.92 -19.69
CA ILE A 20 -11.67 -7.50 -18.37
C ILE A 20 -10.55 -6.75 -17.65
N CYS A 21 -10.86 -5.56 -17.17
CA CYS A 21 -9.98 -4.77 -16.31
C CYS A 21 -10.74 -4.35 -15.05
N GLU A 22 -10.08 -4.41 -13.90
CA GLU A 22 -10.63 -3.96 -12.61
C GLU A 22 -9.62 -3.03 -11.95
N ARG A 23 -10.14 -1.94 -11.36
CA ARG A 23 -9.39 -1.04 -10.49
C ARG A 23 -10.14 -0.82 -9.19
N LYS A 24 -9.47 -1.12 -8.10
CA LYS A 24 -9.86 -0.73 -6.75
C LYS A 24 -9.30 0.65 -6.48
N GLY A 25 -10.19 1.59 -6.14
CA GLY A 25 -9.86 2.99 -5.92
C GLY A 25 -9.28 3.25 -4.53
N ILE A 26 -8.86 4.48 -4.29
CA ILE A 26 -8.07 4.85 -3.10
C ILE A 26 -8.75 4.51 -1.76
N GLY A 27 -10.10 4.58 -1.69
CA GLY A 27 -10.84 4.25 -0.48
C GLY A 27 -11.27 2.78 -0.37
N HIS A 28 -10.96 1.94 -1.35
CA HIS A 28 -11.25 0.51 -1.26
C HIS A 28 -10.39 -0.12 -0.14
N PRO A 29 -10.94 -0.98 0.74
CA PRO A 29 -10.21 -1.53 1.89
C PRO A 29 -8.84 -2.11 1.55
N ASP A 30 -8.74 -2.90 0.48
CA ASP A 30 -7.46 -3.45 0.02
C ASP A 30 -6.45 -2.35 -0.38
N SER A 31 -6.89 -1.31 -1.09
CA SER A 31 -6.02 -0.22 -1.53
C SER A 31 -5.60 0.69 -0.37
N VAL A 32 -6.43 0.84 0.65
CA VAL A 32 -6.07 1.52 1.91
C VAL A 32 -4.98 0.73 2.65
N CYS A 33 -5.12 -0.60 2.72
CA CYS A 33 -4.10 -1.49 3.27
C CYS A 33 -2.77 -1.36 2.51
N ASP A 34 -2.81 -1.39 1.18
CA ASP A 34 -1.62 -1.23 0.32
C ASP A 34 -0.94 0.13 0.54
N ALA A 35 -1.71 1.21 0.54
CA ALA A 35 -1.19 2.56 0.75
C ALA A 35 -0.57 2.72 2.14
N ALA A 36 -1.22 2.21 3.18
CA ALA A 36 -0.71 2.31 4.55
C ALA A 36 0.56 1.48 4.75
N ALA A 37 0.65 0.30 4.12
CA ALA A 37 1.85 -0.53 4.10
C ALA A 37 3.03 0.19 3.42
N ASP A 38 2.81 0.81 2.25
CA ASP A 38 3.83 1.61 1.55
C ASP A 38 4.28 2.81 2.40
N THR A 39 3.33 3.59 2.95
CA THR A 39 3.65 4.74 3.80
C THR A 39 4.45 4.32 5.04
N CYS A 40 4.11 3.19 5.67
CA CYS A 40 4.88 2.63 6.78
C CYS A 40 6.32 2.29 6.38
N SER A 41 6.51 1.62 5.23
CA SER A 41 7.84 1.27 4.74
C SER A 41 8.68 2.52 4.45
N ARG A 42 8.08 3.53 3.82
CA ARG A 42 8.74 4.81 3.53
C ARG A 42 9.10 5.56 4.80
N ALA A 43 8.20 5.61 5.78
CA ALA A 43 8.45 6.26 7.06
C ALA A 43 9.61 5.58 7.82
N LEU A 44 9.66 4.25 7.82
CA LEU A 44 10.79 3.50 8.38
C LEU A 44 12.08 3.77 7.61
N CYS A 45 12.06 3.77 6.27
CA CYS A 45 13.22 4.11 5.44
C CYS A 45 13.78 5.50 5.78
N THR A 46 12.91 6.51 5.86
CA THR A 46 13.28 7.88 6.22
C THR A 46 13.90 7.92 7.60
N TYR A 47 13.24 7.33 8.60
CA TYR A 47 13.76 7.28 9.97
C TYR A 47 15.13 6.61 10.04
N TYR A 48 15.29 5.46 9.38
CA TYR A 48 16.56 4.73 9.37
C TYR A 48 17.69 5.56 8.76
N PHE A 49 17.43 6.19 7.61
CA PHE A 49 18.44 6.97 6.92
C PHE A 49 18.82 8.23 7.69
N GLU A 50 17.85 8.97 8.22
CA GLU A 50 18.10 10.22 8.95
C GLU A 50 18.86 9.99 10.27
N ASN A 51 18.59 8.87 10.97
CA ASN A 51 19.20 8.61 12.28
C ASN A 51 20.49 7.79 12.20
N PHE A 52 20.64 6.93 11.19
CA PHE A 52 21.75 5.97 11.12
C PHE A 52 22.54 6.02 9.82
N GLY A 53 22.12 6.82 8.83
CA GLY A 53 22.81 7.00 7.55
C GLY A 53 22.73 5.79 6.62
N ARG A 54 21.81 4.85 6.88
CA ARG A 54 21.56 3.68 6.03
C ARG A 54 20.15 3.13 6.25
N TYR A 55 19.69 2.30 5.31
CA TYR A 55 18.47 1.53 5.47
C TYR A 55 18.73 0.25 6.26
N TYR A 56 17.70 -0.22 6.95
CA TYR A 56 17.70 -1.48 7.70
C TYR A 56 16.59 -2.39 7.18
N HIS A 57 16.78 -3.71 7.39
CA HIS A 57 15.82 -4.71 6.98
C HIS A 57 14.45 -4.47 7.62
N HIS A 58 13.45 -4.33 6.78
CA HIS A 58 12.04 -4.33 7.15
C HIS A 58 11.19 -4.80 5.96
N ASN A 59 10.05 -5.44 6.25
CA ASN A 59 9.00 -5.81 5.30
C ASN A 59 7.66 -5.58 6.01
N VAL A 60 7.00 -4.46 5.75
CA VAL A 60 5.71 -4.06 6.35
C VAL A 60 4.59 -4.10 5.32
N ASP A 61 4.54 -5.21 4.59
CA ASP A 61 3.72 -5.46 3.40
C ASP A 61 2.44 -6.27 3.71
N LYS A 62 2.02 -6.32 4.98
CA LYS A 62 0.78 -7.01 5.39
C LYS A 62 -0.05 -6.05 6.22
N ALA A 63 -1.29 -5.84 5.83
CA ALA A 63 -2.26 -5.11 6.63
C ALA A 63 -3.62 -5.81 6.55
N ALA A 64 -4.43 -5.62 7.59
CA ALA A 64 -5.81 -6.07 7.63
C ALA A 64 -6.70 -4.90 8.08
N LEU A 65 -7.65 -4.54 7.23
CA LEU A 65 -8.75 -3.64 7.59
C LEU A 65 -10.00 -4.51 7.83
N VAL A 66 -10.37 -4.65 9.09
CA VAL A 66 -11.55 -5.39 9.53
C VAL A 66 -12.72 -4.42 9.61
N GLY A 67 -13.78 -4.72 8.88
CA GLY A 67 -14.97 -3.88 8.82
C GLY A 67 -15.69 -3.77 10.16
N GLY A 68 -16.16 -2.57 10.48
CA GLY A 68 -17.05 -2.30 11.60
C GLY A 68 -18.53 -2.49 11.22
N ILE A 69 -19.42 -1.85 11.98
CA ILE A 69 -20.86 -1.85 11.76
C ILE A 69 -21.37 -0.42 11.73
N SER A 70 -22.14 -0.07 10.71
CA SER A 70 -22.78 1.24 10.58
C SER A 70 -24.28 1.13 10.33
N LYS A 71 -24.99 2.21 10.68
CA LYS A 71 -26.40 2.43 10.36
C LYS A 71 -26.50 3.74 9.55
N PRO A 72 -26.32 3.69 8.22
CA PRO A 72 -26.46 4.86 7.36
C PRO A 72 -27.93 5.25 7.19
N GLU A 73 -28.22 6.56 7.17
CA GLU A 73 -29.55 7.11 6.97
C GLU A 73 -29.48 8.36 6.06
N LEU A 74 -30.59 8.78 5.45
CA LEU A 74 -30.58 10.04 4.72
C LEU A 74 -30.28 11.20 5.67
N GLY A 75 -29.30 12.03 5.31
CA GLY A 75 -28.84 13.14 6.14
C GLY A 75 -27.82 12.78 7.22
N GLY A 76 -27.35 11.52 7.29
CA GLY A 76 -26.29 11.12 8.21
C GLY A 76 -26.28 9.62 8.53
N GLY A 77 -26.17 9.30 9.81
CA GLY A 77 -26.11 7.91 10.28
C GLY A 77 -25.25 7.78 11.52
N LEU A 78 -25.01 6.54 11.93
CA LEU A 78 -24.20 6.23 13.10
C LEU A 78 -23.20 5.10 12.78
N ILE A 79 -21.96 5.26 13.23
CA ILE A 79 -21.03 4.13 13.37
C ILE A 79 -21.34 3.44 14.70
N ILE A 80 -21.80 2.19 14.63
CA ILE A 80 -22.17 1.36 15.78
C ILE A 80 -20.93 0.68 16.35
N GLU A 81 -20.10 0.13 15.47
CA GLU A 81 -18.84 -0.52 15.80
C GLU A 81 -17.75 0.07 14.90
N PRO A 82 -16.62 0.55 15.47
CA PRO A 82 -15.53 1.09 14.68
C PRO A 82 -14.87 -0.01 13.85
N GLU A 83 -14.27 0.39 12.73
CA GLU A 83 -13.36 -0.48 11.99
C GLU A 83 -12.09 -0.77 12.80
N TYR A 84 -11.38 -1.85 12.48
CA TYR A 84 -10.11 -2.20 13.09
C TYR A 84 -9.03 -2.38 12.02
N PHE A 85 -8.00 -1.55 12.07
CA PHE A 85 -6.86 -1.58 11.16
C PHE A 85 -5.63 -2.15 11.86
N LEU A 86 -5.07 -3.24 11.33
CA LEU A 86 -3.88 -3.89 11.84
C LEU A 86 -2.76 -3.90 10.80
N ILE A 87 -1.66 -3.21 11.08
CA ILE A 87 -0.42 -3.31 10.29
C ILE A 87 0.48 -4.43 10.83
N VAL A 88 0.98 -5.28 9.94
CA VAL A 88 1.76 -6.49 10.26
C VAL A 88 3.04 -6.50 9.42
N GLY A 89 4.12 -7.02 9.99
CA GLY A 89 5.35 -7.15 9.21
C GLY A 89 6.58 -7.48 10.04
N ARG A 90 7.73 -7.19 9.44
CA ARG A 90 9.03 -7.29 10.07
C ARG A 90 9.75 -5.95 10.03
N ALA A 91 10.41 -5.55 11.12
CA ALA A 91 11.27 -4.38 11.14
C ALA A 91 12.29 -4.50 12.27
N ILE A 92 13.52 -4.07 12.02
CA ILE A 92 14.52 -3.92 13.07
C ILE A 92 14.06 -2.82 14.03
N ASN A 93 14.03 -3.13 15.32
CA ASN A 93 13.61 -2.20 16.38
C ASN A 93 14.75 -1.83 17.35
N GLN A 94 15.94 -2.40 17.15
CA GLN A 94 17.12 -2.13 17.95
C GLN A 94 18.38 -2.33 17.11
N ILE A 95 19.37 -1.47 17.30
CA ILE A 95 20.67 -1.52 16.60
C ILE A 95 21.77 -1.43 17.65
N PHE A 96 22.79 -2.27 17.53
CA PHE A 96 24.00 -2.16 18.32
C PHE A 96 25.09 -1.44 17.51
N ARG A 97 25.54 -0.28 17.99
CA ARG A 97 26.55 0.56 17.33
C ARG A 97 27.36 1.30 18.39
N GLU A 98 28.67 1.43 18.17
CA GLU A 98 29.56 2.20 19.06
C GLU A 98 29.43 1.76 20.54
N ASP A 99 29.38 0.43 20.75
CA ASP A 99 29.20 -0.23 22.05
C ASP A 99 27.91 0.15 22.81
N LYS A 100 26.91 0.67 22.09
CA LYS A 100 25.61 1.08 22.63
C LYS A 100 24.47 0.42 21.87
N LEU A 101 23.44 0.02 22.62
CA LEU A 101 22.16 -0.40 22.06
C LEU A 101 21.25 0.81 21.89
N GLU A 102 20.83 1.08 20.66
CA GLU A 102 19.86 2.12 20.29
C GLU A 102 18.52 1.49 19.91
N TYR A 103 17.43 2.11 20.34
CA TYR A 103 16.07 1.63 20.10
C TYR A 103 15.39 2.46 19.02
N ILE A 104 14.70 1.78 18.11
CA ILE A 104 13.92 2.40 17.04
C ILE A 104 12.44 2.33 17.42
N PRO A 105 11.72 3.46 17.39
CA PRO A 105 10.31 3.52 17.75
C PRO A 105 9.43 3.06 16.58
N VAL A 106 9.57 1.79 16.16
CA VAL A 106 8.84 1.21 15.00
C VAL A 106 7.33 1.34 15.16
N ALA A 107 6.79 1.01 16.34
CA ALA A 107 5.36 1.04 16.58
C ALA A 107 4.71 2.41 16.35
N PRO A 108 5.16 3.51 17.00
CA PRO A 108 4.58 4.83 16.72
C PRO A 108 4.81 5.29 15.28
N ILE A 109 5.98 5.01 14.66
CA ILE A 109 6.21 5.34 13.24
C ILE A 109 5.15 4.71 12.34
N CYS A 110 4.89 3.41 12.52
CA CYS A 110 3.89 2.70 11.71
C CYS A 110 2.46 3.17 12.02
N LEU A 111 2.11 3.36 13.29
CA LEU A 111 0.76 3.81 13.66
C LEU A 111 0.46 5.23 13.16
N ASP A 112 1.44 6.13 13.21
CA ASP A 112 1.31 7.49 12.67
C ASP A 112 1.17 7.46 11.14
N ALA A 113 1.96 6.63 10.46
CA ALA A 113 1.86 6.43 9.01
C ALA A 113 0.49 5.88 8.59
N CYS A 114 -0.07 4.90 9.31
CA CYS A 114 -1.42 4.39 9.06
C CYS A 114 -2.48 5.47 9.28
N ARG A 115 -2.41 6.20 10.40
CA ARG A 115 -3.35 7.30 10.71
C ARG A 115 -3.30 8.39 9.66
N GLN A 116 -2.11 8.82 9.25
CA GLN A 116 -1.93 9.79 8.19
C GLN A 116 -2.54 9.30 6.88
N THR A 117 -2.20 8.09 6.45
CA THR A 117 -2.69 7.53 5.19
C THR A 117 -4.22 7.49 5.14
N VAL A 118 -4.87 6.98 6.20
CA VAL A 118 -6.34 6.93 6.27
C VAL A 118 -6.93 8.34 6.33
N GLY A 119 -6.32 9.26 7.07
CA GLY A 119 -6.76 10.66 7.16
C GLY A 119 -6.64 11.45 5.86
N ASP A 120 -5.61 11.15 5.06
CA ASP A 120 -5.38 11.78 3.76
C ASP A 120 -6.37 11.24 2.70
N ILE A 121 -6.82 9.98 2.85
CA ILE A 121 -7.79 9.37 1.92
C ILE A 121 -9.23 9.79 2.24
N PHE A 122 -9.68 9.67 3.50
CA PHE A 122 -11.11 9.77 3.82
C PHE A 122 -11.51 11.12 4.41
N ARG A 123 -12.41 11.85 3.73
CA ARG A 123 -12.92 13.15 4.19
C ARG A 123 -13.93 13.06 5.35
N ASN A 124 -14.62 11.92 5.47
CA ASN A 124 -15.77 11.77 6.37
C ASN A 124 -15.54 10.70 7.47
N LEU A 125 -14.30 10.30 7.72
CA LEU A 125 -13.95 9.32 8.75
C LEU A 125 -13.27 10.01 9.95
N ASP A 126 -13.82 9.85 11.14
CA ASP A 126 -13.18 10.31 12.38
C ASP A 126 -12.20 9.25 12.88
N LEU A 127 -10.89 9.53 12.74
CA LEU A 127 -9.81 8.62 13.10
C LEU A 127 -9.70 8.29 14.60
N ASN A 128 -10.44 8.99 15.46
CA ASN A 128 -10.46 8.76 16.91
C ASN A 128 -11.70 8.00 17.36
N ARG A 129 -12.73 7.90 16.51
CA ARG A 129 -14.03 7.33 16.86
C ARG A 129 -14.45 6.17 15.98
N HIS A 130 -14.14 6.23 14.69
CA HIS A 130 -14.71 5.34 13.67
C HIS A 130 -13.75 4.21 13.29
N ILE A 131 -12.48 4.29 13.69
CA ILE A 131 -11.47 3.29 13.38
C ILE A 131 -10.46 3.18 14.51
N GLN A 132 -10.10 1.95 14.86
CA GLN A 132 -9.03 1.63 15.80
C GLN A 132 -7.79 1.17 15.01
N PHE A 133 -6.63 1.74 15.35
CA PHE A 133 -5.36 1.35 14.75
C PHE A 133 -4.56 0.48 15.71
N ASP A 134 -4.00 -0.61 15.20
CA ASP A 134 -3.16 -1.54 15.94
C ASP A 134 -2.00 -2.05 15.07
N TYR A 135 -1.04 -2.71 15.72
CA TYR A 135 0.26 -3.03 15.16
C TYR A 135 0.75 -4.41 15.64
N ALA A 136 1.22 -5.20 14.67
CA ALA A 136 1.89 -6.48 14.92
C ALA A 136 3.16 -6.63 14.07
N VAL A 137 3.96 -5.57 13.91
CA VAL A 137 5.32 -5.70 13.34
C VAL A 137 6.27 -6.22 14.42
N ARG A 138 7.16 -7.13 14.06
CA ARG A 138 8.13 -7.76 14.97
C ARG A 138 9.52 -7.77 14.33
N PRO A 139 10.61 -7.98 15.09
CA PRO A 139 11.92 -8.21 14.50
C PRO A 139 11.90 -9.34 13.46
N GLY A 140 12.72 -9.20 12.41
CA GLY A 140 12.96 -10.23 11.40
C GLY A 140 13.72 -11.42 11.97
N SER A 141 13.78 -12.53 11.22
CA SER A 141 14.67 -13.65 11.57
C SER A 141 16.14 -13.26 11.39
N ILE A 142 17.02 -13.90 12.15
CA ILE A 142 18.47 -13.64 12.11
C ILE A 142 19.02 -13.92 10.70
N ASP A 143 18.56 -14.97 10.02
CA ASP A 143 19.05 -15.34 8.70
C ASP A 143 18.73 -14.28 7.62
N LEU A 144 17.49 -13.76 7.60
CA LEU A 144 17.06 -12.75 6.61
C LEU A 144 17.66 -11.38 6.88
N THR A 145 17.84 -11.04 8.16
CA THR A 145 18.58 -9.83 8.53
C THR A 145 20.06 -9.95 8.16
N GLY A 146 20.65 -11.14 8.28
CA GLY A 146 22.02 -11.44 7.85
C GLY A 146 22.25 -11.18 6.37
N VAL A 147 21.39 -11.69 5.47
CA VAL A 147 21.49 -11.43 4.01
C VAL A 147 21.47 -9.93 3.70
N PHE A 148 20.59 -9.18 4.38
CA PHE A 148 20.50 -7.75 4.19
C PHE A 148 21.75 -7.01 4.71
N GLU A 149 22.28 -7.41 5.87
CA GLU A 149 23.52 -6.83 6.44
C GLU A 149 24.76 -7.16 5.61
N GLU A 150 24.89 -8.40 5.12
CA GLU A 150 25.98 -8.84 4.23
C GLU A 150 26.01 -8.02 2.93
N SER A 151 24.83 -7.68 2.40
CA SER A 151 24.70 -6.84 1.21
C SER A 151 25.00 -5.35 1.45
N ASN A 152 25.10 -4.92 2.71
CA ASN A 152 25.39 -3.54 3.11
C ASN A 152 26.87 -3.28 3.44
N ALA A 153 27.77 -4.22 3.14
CA ALA A 153 29.18 -3.91 2.99
C ALA A 153 29.32 -2.87 1.86
N LYS A 154 29.70 -1.64 2.23
CA LYS A 154 29.66 -0.41 1.41
C LYS A 154 30.01 -0.67 -0.07
N ASP A 155 29.12 -0.20 -0.96
CA ASP A 155 29.24 -0.14 -2.42
C ASP A 155 28.92 -1.42 -3.22
N GLN A 156 28.23 -2.40 -2.63
CA GLN A 156 27.75 -3.59 -3.35
C GLN A 156 26.27 -3.49 -3.74
N VAL A 157 25.94 -4.08 -4.89
CA VAL A 157 24.54 -4.24 -5.34
C VAL A 157 23.82 -5.13 -4.31
N PRO A 158 22.66 -4.71 -3.76
CA PRO A 158 21.94 -5.50 -2.77
C PRO A 158 21.61 -6.91 -3.28
N LEU A 159 21.69 -7.89 -2.38
CA LEU A 159 21.24 -9.24 -2.67
C LEU A 159 19.70 -9.27 -2.67
N ALA A 160 19.13 -10.12 -3.51
CA ALA A 160 17.69 -10.36 -3.49
C ALA A 160 17.29 -11.01 -2.16
N ASN A 161 16.23 -10.49 -1.54
CA ASN A 161 15.67 -11.03 -0.29
C ASN A 161 14.83 -12.30 -0.51
N ASP A 162 14.36 -12.53 -1.74
CA ASP A 162 13.53 -13.67 -2.13
C ASP A 162 13.69 -13.98 -3.63
N THR A 163 13.23 -15.16 -4.05
CA THR A 163 13.13 -15.53 -5.46
C THR A 163 11.78 -15.09 -6.01
N SER A 164 11.72 -13.86 -6.51
CA SER A 164 10.50 -13.23 -7.03
C SER A 164 10.66 -12.73 -8.46
N PHE A 165 9.56 -12.44 -9.16
CA PHE A 165 9.58 -11.84 -10.50
C PHE A 165 8.57 -10.68 -10.59
N GLY A 166 8.93 -9.63 -11.33
CA GLY A 166 8.04 -8.51 -11.67
C GLY A 166 7.61 -8.56 -13.12
N VAL A 167 6.37 -8.14 -13.40
CA VAL A 167 5.82 -8.05 -14.76
C VAL A 167 5.33 -6.63 -15.01
N GLY A 168 5.62 -6.10 -16.19
CA GLY A 168 5.13 -4.80 -16.64
C GLY A 168 4.99 -4.80 -18.15
N TYR A 169 4.11 -3.94 -18.65
CA TYR A 169 3.83 -3.77 -20.07
C TYR A 169 3.42 -2.32 -20.36
N ALA A 170 3.54 -1.93 -21.61
CA ALA A 170 3.08 -0.64 -22.12
C ALA A 170 2.88 -0.73 -23.65
N PRO A 171 1.98 0.09 -24.23
CA PRO A 171 1.03 0.97 -23.55
C PRO A 171 -0.15 0.19 -22.94
N LEU A 172 -0.99 0.89 -22.16
CA LEU A 172 -2.30 0.37 -21.73
C LEU A 172 -3.28 0.29 -22.91
N SER A 173 -4.17 -0.69 -22.87
CA SER A 173 -5.35 -0.77 -23.74
C SER A 173 -6.37 0.32 -23.42
N ASP A 174 -7.35 0.52 -24.28
CA ASP A 174 -8.45 1.45 -24.07
C ASP A 174 -9.34 1.00 -22.91
N VAL A 175 -9.55 -0.31 -22.72
CA VAL A 175 -10.27 -0.84 -21.55
C VAL A 175 -9.52 -0.54 -20.25
N GLU A 176 -8.19 -0.73 -20.24
CA GLU A 176 -7.35 -0.43 -19.09
C GLU A 176 -7.32 1.08 -18.79
N LYS A 177 -7.15 1.92 -19.82
CA LYS A 177 -7.20 3.39 -19.68
C LYS A 177 -8.54 3.86 -19.14
N ILE A 178 -9.65 3.41 -19.71
CA ILE A 178 -11.00 3.79 -19.26
C ILE A 178 -11.19 3.40 -17.79
N THR A 179 -10.77 2.19 -17.41
CA THR A 179 -10.87 1.70 -16.03
C THR A 179 -10.07 2.58 -15.07
N LEU A 180 -8.83 2.90 -15.44
CA LEU A 180 -7.93 3.74 -14.65
C LEU A 180 -8.44 5.18 -14.52
N GLU A 181 -8.79 5.80 -15.64
CA GLU A 181 -9.20 7.20 -15.72
C GLU A 181 -10.58 7.43 -15.10
N ALA A 182 -11.51 6.47 -15.18
CA ALA A 182 -12.81 6.57 -14.54
C ALA A 182 -12.69 6.62 -13.02
N GLU A 183 -11.87 5.76 -12.41
CA GLU A 183 -11.62 5.82 -10.97
C GLU A 183 -10.92 7.12 -10.58
N GLY A 184 -9.87 7.50 -11.32
CA GLY A 184 -9.11 8.73 -11.07
C GLY A 184 -9.97 9.99 -11.19
N LEU A 185 -10.90 10.04 -12.15
CA LEU A 185 -11.85 11.13 -12.30
C LEU A 185 -12.78 11.22 -11.09
N LEU A 186 -13.40 10.11 -10.68
CA LEU A 186 -14.38 10.08 -9.59
C LEU A 186 -13.76 10.33 -8.21
N ASN A 187 -12.46 10.05 -8.05
CA ASN A 187 -11.69 10.37 -6.84
C ASN A 187 -10.86 11.66 -6.94
N SER A 188 -10.94 12.41 -8.05
CA SER A 188 -10.29 13.71 -8.15
C SER A 188 -10.93 14.78 -7.26
N ASP A 189 -10.13 15.70 -6.73
CA ASP A 189 -10.60 16.83 -5.93
C ASP A 189 -11.69 17.63 -6.66
N ALA A 190 -11.50 17.89 -7.96
CA ALA A 190 -12.45 18.62 -8.78
C ALA A 190 -13.84 17.94 -8.84
N PHE A 191 -13.88 16.61 -8.97
CA PHE A 191 -15.14 15.87 -8.94
C PHE A 191 -15.72 15.82 -7.53
N LYS A 192 -14.89 15.57 -6.51
CA LYS A 192 -15.26 15.53 -5.10
C LYS A 192 -15.85 16.85 -4.59
N ASP A 193 -15.35 17.99 -5.06
CA ASP A 193 -15.87 19.31 -4.73
C ASP A 193 -17.26 19.56 -5.34
N LYS A 194 -17.46 19.09 -6.57
CA LYS A 194 -18.75 19.19 -7.28
C LYS A 194 -19.78 18.19 -6.72
N CYS A 195 -19.35 16.99 -6.37
CA CYS A 195 -20.19 15.89 -5.89
C CYS A 195 -19.71 15.44 -4.50
N LYS A 196 -19.98 16.26 -3.48
CA LYS A 196 -19.54 16.02 -2.10
C LYS A 196 -20.06 14.72 -1.48
N ALA A 197 -21.17 14.20 -1.99
CA ALA A 197 -21.77 12.94 -1.55
C ALA A 197 -21.04 11.69 -2.09
N SER A 198 -20.15 11.83 -3.08
CA SER A 198 -19.34 10.72 -3.59
C SER A 198 -18.22 10.41 -2.59
N GLY A 199 -18.29 9.23 -1.95
CA GLY A 199 -17.22 8.69 -1.09
C GLY A 199 -16.03 8.17 -1.89
N GLU A 200 -14.97 7.78 -1.17
CA GLU A 200 -13.66 7.41 -1.75
C GLU A 200 -13.52 5.93 -2.11
N ASP A 201 -14.34 5.05 -1.51
CA ASP A 201 -14.43 3.64 -1.90
C ASP A 201 -15.16 3.52 -3.25
N ILE A 202 -14.37 3.47 -4.31
CA ILE A 202 -14.83 3.34 -5.69
C ILE A 202 -14.12 2.16 -6.31
N LYS A 203 -14.88 1.27 -6.94
CA LYS A 203 -14.35 0.15 -7.70
C LYS A 203 -14.88 0.19 -9.12
N VAL A 204 -13.99 0.21 -10.09
CA VAL A 204 -14.34 0.24 -11.51
C VAL A 204 -14.00 -1.11 -12.11
N MET A 205 -14.98 -1.72 -12.77
CA MET A 205 -14.79 -2.92 -13.58
C MET A 205 -15.28 -2.61 -14.98
N THR A 206 -14.42 -2.85 -15.96
CA THR A 206 -14.72 -2.65 -17.38
C THR A 206 -14.56 -3.97 -18.10
N GLN A 207 -15.54 -4.28 -18.95
CA GLN A 207 -15.51 -5.44 -19.81
C GLN A 207 -15.73 -5.01 -21.25
N ARG A 208 -14.87 -5.48 -22.17
CA ARG A 208 -15.09 -5.40 -23.61
C ARG A 208 -15.39 -6.79 -24.15
N VAL A 209 -16.47 -6.88 -24.92
CA VAL A 209 -16.87 -8.06 -25.68
C VAL A 209 -17.02 -7.62 -27.13
N GLY A 210 -16.24 -8.21 -28.03
CA GLY A 210 -16.10 -7.76 -29.41
C GLY A 210 -14.78 -7.06 -29.65
#